data_AF-A0A3M7P847-F1
#
_entry.id   AF-A0A3M7P847-F1
#
_cell.length_a   1.000
_cell.length_b   1.000
_cell.length_c   1.000
_cell.angle_alpha   90.00
_cell.angle_beta   90.00
_cell.angle_gamma   90.00
#
_symmetry.space_group_name_H-M   'P 1'
#
loop_
_entity.id
_entity.type
_entity.pdbx_description
1 polymer ?
#
loop_
_entity_poly.entity_id
_entity_poly.type
_entity_poly.pdbx_seq_one_letter_code
_entity_poly.pdbx_strand_id
1 'polypeptide(L)'
;MDISAVVNRRRPYGGKCWLVNKNINEIEYDFFNSNYALLRVSIGSRNLNFVGVWVPFDNGSKERLVNFKSFISSLERILEDYKNESIILLGYWNCDLNRDRN
;
A
#
# COMPACT_ATOMS: atom_id res chain seq x y z
N MET A 1 -16.50 12.38 36.21
CA MET A 1 -16.06 12.46 34.80
C MET A 1 -14.57 12.62 34.84
N ASP A 2 -13.86 11.56 34.48
CA ASP A 2 -12.41 11.52 34.55
C ASP A 2 -11.82 12.17 33.30
N ILE A 3 -10.90 13.12 33.51
CA ILE A 3 -10.22 13.93 32.48
C ILE A 3 -8.94 13.19 32.04
N SER A 4 -9.02 11.86 31.96
CA SER A 4 -8.02 11.01 31.32
C SER A 4 -8.20 11.10 29.80
N ALA A 5 -7.82 12.28 29.29
CA ALA A 5 -7.56 12.64 27.91
C ALA A 5 -7.36 11.41 27.01
N VAL A 6 -8.24 11.17 26.03
CA VAL A 6 -8.15 11.76 24.68
C VAL A 6 -6.75 11.57 24.05
N VAL A 7 -6.10 10.45 24.35
CA VAL A 7 -4.90 9.97 23.63
C VAL A 7 -5.30 8.67 22.95
N ASN A 8 -5.06 8.58 21.63
CA ASN A 8 -5.33 7.42 20.75
C ASN A 8 -6.73 7.22 20.13
N ARG A 9 -7.38 8.30 19.66
CA ARG A 9 -8.27 8.17 18.48
C ARG A 9 -7.54 8.56 17.20
N ARG A 10 -6.38 7.94 16.92
CA ARG A 10 -5.69 8.14 15.62
C ARG A 10 -6.48 7.41 14.53
N ARG A 11 -7.24 8.17 13.75
CA ARG A 11 -8.01 7.79 12.53
C ARG A 11 -8.69 6.41 12.61
N PRO A 12 -9.94 6.33 13.11
CA PRO A 12 -10.68 5.05 13.18
C PRO A 12 -10.92 4.40 11.81
N TYR A 13 -10.75 5.15 10.72
CA TYR A 13 -10.87 4.69 9.34
C TYR A 13 -9.70 5.26 8.52
N GLY A 14 -8.63 4.47 8.35
CA GLY A 14 -7.62 4.70 7.33
C GLY A 14 -8.06 4.05 6.02
N GLY A 15 -7.96 4.77 4.90
CA GLY A 15 -8.32 4.27 3.57
C GLY A 15 -7.22 4.57 2.55
N LYS A 16 -7.19 3.80 1.48
CA LYS A 16 -6.32 4.02 0.32
C LYS A 16 -7.06 4.92 -0.67
N CYS A 17 -6.38 5.90 -1.24
CA CYS A 17 -6.95 6.82 -2.23
C CYS A 17 -5.91 7.11 -3.31
N TRP A 18 -6.30 6.95 -4.56
CA TRP A 18 -5.55 7.44 -5.71
C TRP A 18 -6.15 8.77 -6.17
N LEU A 19 -5.31 9.78 -6.30
CA LEU A 19 -5.67 11.04 -6.95
C LEU A 19 -4.87 11.13 -8.25
N VAL A 20 -5.58 11.06 -9.37
CA VAL A 20 -4.99 11.11 -10.70
C VAL A 20 -5.42 12.36 -11.46
N ASN A 21 -4.54 12.85 -12.33
CA ASN A 21 -4.87 13.94 -13.24
C ASN A 21 -5.94 13.46 -14.24
N LYS A 22 -6.94 14.29 -14.54
CA LYS A 22 -8.02 13.96 -15.49
C LYS A 22 -7.54 13.62 -16.90
N ASN A 23 -6.32 14.03 -17.27
CA ASN A 23 -5.71 13.72 -18.56
C ASN A 23 -5.11 12.31 -18.63
N ILE A 24 -5.14 11.56 -17.52
CA ILE A 24 -4.71 10.17 -17.46
C ILE A 24 -5.92 9.29 -17.70
N ASN A 25 -5.82 8.38 -18.66
CA ASN A 25 -6.88 7.44 -18.96
C ASN A 25 -6.80 6.25 -18.01
N GLU A 26 -7.78 6.09 -17.15
CA GLU A 26 -7.90 4.91 -16.29
C GLU A 26 -8.28 3.67 -17.12
N ILE A 27 -7.62 2.54 -16.84
CA ILE A 27 -7.94 1.25 -17.43
C ILE A 27 -8.63 0.36 -16.39
N GLU A 28 -8.04 0.28 -15.19
CA GLU A 28 -8.45 -0.66 -14.13
C GLU A 28 -7.99 -0.16 -12.75
N TYR A 29 -8.75 -0.45 -11.70
CA TYR A 29 -8.34 -0.23 -10.31
C TYR A 29 -8.79 -1.37 -9.40
N ASP A 30 -8.00 -1.64 -8.36
CA ASP A 30 -8.34 -2.61 -7.32
C ASP A 30 -7.98 -2.05 -5.93
N PHE A 31 -8.95 -2.05 -5.01
CA PHE A 31 -8.78 -1.67 -3.62
C PHE A 31 -9.11 -2.80 -2.63
N PHE A 32 -9.42 -4.02 -3.07
CA PHE A 32 -9.89 -5.14 -2.25
C PHE A 32 -8.84 -5.60 -1.23
N ASN A 33 -7.55 -5.57 -1.57
CA ASN A 33 -6.51 -5.97 -0.64
C ASN A 33 -6.29 -4.91 0.45
N SER A 34 -6.26 -5.26 1.72
CA SER A 34 -6.02 -4.28 2.79
C SER A 34 -4.63 -3.62 2.75
N ASN A 35 -3.63 -4.31 2.21
CA ASN A 35 -2.22 -3.91 2.26
C ASN A 35 -1.72 -3.24 0.96
N TYR A 36 -2.46 -3.30 -0.14
CA TYR A 36 -2.11 -2.57 -1.35
C TYR A 36 -3.34 -2.17 -2.16
N ALA A 37 -3.18 -1.20 -3.05
CA ALA A 37 -4.13 -0.87 -4.11
C ALA A 37 -3.41 -0.88 -5.46
N LEU A 38 -4.09 -1.37 -6.49
CA LEU A 38 -3.63 -1.34 -7.87
C LEU A 38 -4.36 -0.23 -8.61
N LEU A 39 -3.65 0.47 -9.49
CA LEU A 39 -4.22 1.37 -10.47
C LEU A 39 -3.46 1.21 -11.78
N ARG A 40 -4.16 0.82 -12.83
CA ARG A 40 -3.62 0.70 -14.18
C ARG A 40 -4.16 1.83 -15.04
N VAL A 41 -3.26 2.53 -15.69
CA VAL A 41 -3.60 3.69 -16.52
C VAL A 41 -2.88 3.65 -17.86
N SER A 42 -3.43 4.37 -18.83
CA SER A 42 -2.78 4.68 -20.09
C SER A 42 -2.31 6.13 -20.09
N ILE A 43 -1.04 6.34 -20.41
CA ILE A 43 -0.45 7.67 -20.64
C ILE A 43 0.17 7.66 -22.04
N GLY A 44 -0.50 8.35 -22.98
CA GLY A 44 -0.13 8.29 -24.40
C GLY A 44 -0.37 6.89 -24.97
N SER A 45 0.69 6.25 -25.48
CA SER A 45 0.63 4.88 -26.04
C SER A 45 1.13 3.80 -25.07
N ARG A 46 1.39 4.14 -23.80
CA ARG A 46 1.98 3.22 -22.81
C ARG A 46 1.00 2.96 -21.67
N ASN A 47 1.00 1.71 -21.21
CA ASN A 47 0.32 1.31 -19.99
C ASN A 47 1.28 1.37 -18.81
N LEU A 48 0.81 1.92 -17.70
CA LEU A 48 1.52 2.07 -16.43
C LEU A 48 0.67 1.46 -15.32
N ASN A 49 1.31 0.64 -14.50
CA ASN A 49 0.70 0.02 -13.34
C ASN A 49 1.27 0.65 -12.08
N PHE A 50 0.41 1.20 -11.24
CA PHE A 50 0.75 1.74 -9.94
C PHE A 50 0.30 0.77 -8.86
N VAL A 51 1.22 0.34 -8.00
CA VAL A 51 0.89 -0.43 -6.81
C VAL A 51 1.21 0.41 -5.58
N GLY A 52 0.16 0.85 -4.90
CA GLY A 52 0.21 1.67 -3.71
C GLY A 52 0.16 0.78 -2.49
N VAL A 53 1.28 0.64 -1.79
CA VAL A 53 1.40 -0.25 -0.62
C VAL A 53 1.14 0.51 0.68
N TRP A 54 0.50 -0.19 1.61
CA TRP A 54 0.31 0.23 2.98
C TRP A 54 0.56 -0.97 3.89
N VAL A 55 1.83 -1.18 4.21
CA VAL A 55 2.27 -2.24 5.11
C VAL A 55 2.13 -1.74 6.54
N PRO A 56 1.46 -2.48 7.43
CA PRO A 56 1.39 -2.10 8.84
C PRO A 56 2.78 -2.04 9.49
N PHE A 57 2.95 -1.17 10.50
CA PHE A 57 4.22 -1.04 11.22
C PHE A 57 4.73 -2.38 11.75
N ASP A 58 6.04 -2.58 11.56
CA ASP A 58 6.72 -3.68 12.22
C ASP A 58 6.83 -3.41 13.72
N ASN A 59 6.35 -4.36 14.52
CA ASN A 59 6.42 -4.34 15.98
C ASN A 59 7.32 -5.47 16.52
N GLY A 60 8.08 -6.14 15.64
CA GLY A 60 8.96 -7.26 15.97
C GLY A 60 8.23 -8.57 16.29
N SER A 61 6.90 -8.60 16.19
CA SER A 61 6.13 -9.82 16.47
C SER A 61 6.24 -10.85 15.34
N LYS A 62 6.19 -12.14 15.70
CA LYS A 62 6.19 -13.24 14.72
C LYS A 62 5.01 -13.16 13.75
N GLU A 63 3.84 -12.77 14.25
CA GLU A 63 2.64 -12.58 13.44
C GLU A 63 2.86 -11.50 12.37
N ARG A 64 3.45 -10.36 12.75
CA ARG A 64 3.76 -9.28 11.82
C ARG A 64 4.72 -9.73 10.72
N LEU A 65 5.77 -10.48 11.08
CA LEU A 65 6.70 -11.05 10.10
C LEU A 65 6.03 -12.01 9.12
N VAL A 66 5.14 -12.89 9.61
CA VAL A 66 4.37 -13.82 8.76
C VAL A 66 3.46 -13.06 7.81
N ASN A 67 2.73 -12.06 8.31
CA ASN A 67 1.85 -11.22 7.51
C ASN A 67 2.63 -10.44 6.45
N PHE A 68 3.80 -9.91 6.80
CA PHE A 68 4.69 -9.25 5.86
C PHE A 68 5.13 -10.18 4.73
N LYS A 69 5.57 -11.40 5.05
CA LYS A 69 5.95 -12.40 4.03
C LYS A 69 4.78 -12.76 3.11
N SER A 70 3.59 -12.98 3.67
CA SER A 70 2.39 -13.27 2.88
C SER A 70 2.02 -12.10 1.94
N PHE A 71 2.18 -10.87 2.42
CA PHE A 71 2.01 -9.68 1.60
C PHE A 71 3.03 -9.60 0.46
N ILE A 72 4.32 -9.82 0.74
CA ILE A 72 5.37 -9.83 -0.29
C ILE A 72 5.06 -10.88 -1.37
N SER A 73 4.72 -12.10 -0.99
CA SER A 73 4.36 -13.15 -1.98
C SER A 73 3.12 -12.78 -2.81
N SER A 74 2.15 -12.08 -2.22
CA SER A 74 0.99 -11.59 -2.95
C SER A 74 1.37 -10.48 -3.95
N LEU A 75 2.32 -9.62 -3.56
CA LEU A 75 2.83 -8.56 -4.44
C LEU A 75 3.67 -9.15 -5.59
N GLU A 76 4.51 -10.14 -5.32
CA GLU A 76 5.29 -10.85 -6.34
C GLU A 76 4.41 -11.44 -7.44
N ARG A 77 3.27 -12.03 -7.06
CA ARG A 77 2.28 -12.52 -8.03
C ARG A 77 1.77 -11.42 -8.96
N ILE A 78 1.43 -10.26 -8.42
CA ILE A 78 0.99 -9.11 -9.24
C ILE A 78 2.11 -8.67 -10.19
N LEU A 79 3.34 -8.60 -9.69
CA LEU A 79 4.48 -8.22 -10.53
C LEU A 79 4.68 -9.20 -11.70
N GLU A 80 4.45 -10.49 -11.47
CA GLU A 80 4.50 -11.51 -12.52
C GLU A 80 3.36 -11.35 -13.54
N ASP A 81 2.13 -11.09 -13.08
CA ASP A 81 0.94 -10.90 -13.93
C ASP A 81 1.14 -9.70 -14.90
N TYR A 82 1.87 -8.67 -14.48
CA TYR A 82 2.14 -7.46 -15.27
C TYR A 82 3.59 -7.30 -15.72
N LYS A 83 4.39 -8.38 -15.77
CA LYS A 83 5.85 -8.32 -16.02
C LYS A 83 6.28 -7.66 -17.34
N ASN A 84 5.38 -7.59 -18.32
CA ASN A 84 5.63 -6.97 -19.63
C ASN A 84 5.23 -5.48 -19.67
N GLU A 85 4.68 -4.95 -18.58
CA GLU A 85 4.25 -3.57 -18.45
C GLU A 85 5.15 -2.82 -17.46
N SER A 86 5.12 -1.49 -17.53
CA SER A 86 5.85 -0.68 -16.54
C SER A 86 5.08 -0.68 -15.22
N ILE A 87 5.77 -1.03 -14.12
CA ILE A 87 5.20 -1.05 -12.78
C ILE A 87 5.93 -0.05 -11.89
N ILE A 88 5.16 0.75 -11.15
CA ILE A 88 5.66 1.71 -10.17
C ILE A 88 5.11 1.31 -8.80
N LEU A 89 6.02 0.99 -7.88
CA LEU A 89 5.70 0.70 -6.49
C LEU A 89 5.82 1.98 -5.65
N LEU A 90 4.78 2.33 -4.92
CA LEU A 90 4.70 3.56 -4.12
C LEU A 90 4.07 3.27 -2.76
N GLY A 91 4.35 4.08 -1.74
CA GLY A 91 3.59 4.06 -0.49
C GLY A 91 4.41 3.77 0.75
N TYR A 92 3.74 3.33 1.80
CA TYR A 92 4.30 3.16 3.13
C TYR A 92 4.65 1.70 3.39
N TRP A 93 5.94 1.39 3.32
CA TRP A 93 6.47 0.06 3.59
C TRP A 93 6.62 -0.22 5.09
N ASN A 94 6.88 0.80 5.92
CA ASN A 94 7.01 0.67 7.39
C ASN A 94 7.86 -0.53 7.87
N CYS A 95 8.85 -0.97 7.08
CA CYS A 95 9.69 -2.13 7.34
C CYS A 95 10.93 -1.84 8.19
N ASP A 96 11.07 -0.61 8.70
CA ASP A 96 12.23 -0.23 9.49
C ASP A 96 12.02 -0.66 10.96
N LEU A 97 12.74 -1.71 11.36
CA LEU A 97 12.71 -2.27 12.72
C LEU A 97 13.18 -1.28 13.80
N ASN A 98 13.90 -0.21 13.44
CA ASN A 98 14.57 0.69 14.38
C ASN A 98 14.15 2.16 14.24
N ARG A 99 12.99 2.46 13.64
CA ARG A 99 12.57 3.83 13.35
C ARG A 99 12.53 4.78 14.56
N ASP A 100 12.32 4.23 15.76
CA ASP A 100 12.23 4.98 17.03
C ASP A 100 13.39 4.67 18.01
N ARG A 101 14.45 3.98 17.58
CA ARG A 101 15.65 3.77 18.40
C ARG A 101 16.68 4.87 18.11
N ASN A 102 16.44 6.05 18.68
CA ASN A 102 17.47 7.06 18.94
C ASN A 102 17.88 7.01 20.41
#